data_AF-A0A5K1GKW0-F1
#
_entry.id   AF-A0A5K1GKW0-F1
#
_cell.length_a   1.000
_cell.length_b   1.000
_cell.length_c   1.000
_cell.angle_alpha   90.00
_cell.angle_beta   90.00
_cell.angle_gamma   90.00
#
_symmetry.space_group_name_H-M   'P 1'
#
loop_
_entity.id
_entity.type
_entity.pdbx_description
1 polymer ?
#
loop_
_entity_poly.entity_id
_entity_poly.type
_entity_poly.pdbx_seq_one_letter_code
_entity_poly.pdbx_strand_id
1 'polypeptide(L)' 'VIAESLSEEEIAGLREMFKAMDTDNSGAITFDELKAGLKRYGSNLKESEIRALMDA' A
#
# COMPACT_ATOMS: atom_id res chain seq x y z
N VAL A 1 14.91 -4.18 -7.32
CA VAL A 1 15.58 -2.92 -6.86
C VAL A 1 15.04 -1.80 -7.73
N ILE A 2 13.85 -1.29 -7.38
CA ILE A 2 13.20 -0.14 -8.04
C ILE A 2 13.11 0.97 -6.99
N ALA A 3 14.26 1.27 -6.36
CA ALA A 3 14.37 2.24 -5.28
C ALA A 3 15.06 3.54 -5.73
N GLU A 4 15.44 3.64 -7.00
CA GLU A 4 16.17 4.79 -7.51
C GLU A 4 15.26 5.58 -8.46
N SER A 5 14.93 6.80 -8.03
CA SER A 5 14.23 7.89 -8.74
C SER A 5 12.69 7.87 -8.82
N LEU A 6 12.02 7.77 -7.67
CA LEU A 6 10.72 8.45 -7.50
C LEU A 6 11.02 9.89 -7.06
N SER A 7 10.41 10.88 -7.72
CA SER A 7 10.57 12.30 -7.34
C SER A 7 9.97 12.54 -5.95
N GLU A 8 10.44 13.54 -5.18
CA GLU A 8 9.89 13.84 -3.84
C GLU A 8 8.36 14.03 -3.86
N GLU A 9 7.80 14.54 -4.96
CA GLU A 9 6.35 14.66 -5.18
C GLU A 9 5.65 13.31 -5.37
N GLU A 10 6.27 12.37 -6.08
CA GLU A 10 5.74 11.01 -6.23
C GLU A 10 5.87 10.22 -4.93
N ILE A 11 6.95 10.42 -4.19
CA ILE A 11 7.12 9.87 -2.83
C ILE A 11 6.06 10.45 -1.90
N ALA A 12 5.78 11.75 -1.97
CA ALA A 12 4.74 12.39 -1.16
C ALA A 12 3.34 11.84 -1.49
N GLY A 13 3.02 11.69 -2.78
CA GLY A 13 1.76 11.10 -3.24
C GLY A 13 1.61 9.63 -2.82
N LEU A 14 2.69 8.84 -2.96
CA LEU A 14 2.71 7.46 -2.49
C LEU A 14 2.54 7.40 -0.96
N ARG A 15 3.17 8.31 -0.22
CA ARG A 15 3.12 8.38 1.24
C ARG A 15 1.75 8.83 1.76
N GLU A 16 1.07 9.72 1.06
CA GLU A 16 -0.32 10.10 1.33
C GLU A 16 -1.28 8.93 1.09
N MET A 17 -1.13 8.23 -0.04
CA MET A 17 -1.89 6.99 -0.30
C MET A 17 -1.60 5.93 0.76
N PHE A 18 -0.33 5.79 1.16
CA PHE A 18 0.07 4.86 2.19
C PHE A 18 -0.58 5.20 3.53
N LYS A 19 -0.55 6.48 3.93
CA LYS A 19 -1.22 6.99 5.15
C LYS A 19 -2.73 6.82 5.12
N ALA A 20 -3.36 6.92 3.95
CA ALA A 20 -4.79 6.71 3.81
C ALA A 20 -5.18 5.22 3.99
N MET A 21 -4.25 4.30 3.75
CA MET A 21 -4.42 2.86 4.00
C MET A 21 -3.95 2.42 5.39
N ASP A 22 -2.89 3.04 5.93
CA ASP A 22 -2.35 2.84 7.28
C ASP A 22 -3.31 3.42 8.33
N THR A 23 -4.33 2.64 8.66
CA THR A 23 -5.38 3.02 9.60
C THR A 23 -4.87 3.05 11.05
N ASP A 24 -3.83 2.27 11.36
CA ASP A 24 -3.24 2.22 12.70
C ASP A 24 -2.13 3.26 12.92
N ASN A 25 -1.74 4.00 11.88
CA ASN A 25 -0.65 5.00 11.89
C ASN A 25 0.69 4.41 12.38
N SER A 26 0.92 3.11 12.16
CA SER A 26 2.19 2.47 12.49
C SER A 26 3.34 2.93 11.60
N GLY A 27 3.03 3.58 10.47
CA GLY A 27 4.00 4.00 9.46
C GLY A 27 4.37 2.88 8.47
N ALA A 28 3.74 1.72 8.58
CA ALA A 28 3.90 0.59 7.67
C ALA A 28 2.54 -0.06 7.42
N ILE A 29 2.12 -0.17 6.16
CA ILE A 29 0.90 -0.92 5.84
C ILE A 29 1.15 -2.38 6.14
N THR A 30 0.33 -2.96 7.00
CA THR A 30 0.32 -4.40 7.24
C THR A 30 -0.50 -5.13 6.19
N PHE A 31 -0.27 -6.44 6.02
CA PHE A 31 -1.05 -7.26 5.08
C PHE A 31 -2.55 -7.17 5.35
N ASP A 32 -2.94 -7.11 6.62
CA ASP A 32 -4.34 -6.98 7.03
C ASP A 32 -4.94 -5.61 6.68
N GLU A 33 -4.18 -4.53 6.80
CA GLU A 33 -4.63 -3.19 6.40
C GLU A 33 -4.74 -3.05 4.89
N LEU A 34 -3.77 -3.57 4.14
CA LEU A 34 -3.84 -3.61 2.68
C LEU A 34 -5.05 -4.42 2.23
N LYS A 35 -5.27 -5.59 2.83
CA LYS A 35 -6.43 -6.46 2.56
C LYS A 35 -7.74 -5.78 2.94
N ALA A 36 -7.81 -5.13 4.09
CA ALA A 36 -8.98 -4.40 4.53
C ALA A 36 -9.28 -3.22 3.61
N GLY A 37 -8.26 -2.44 3.22
CA GLY A 37 -8.35 -1.33 2.29
C GLY A 37 -8.85 -1.76 0.92
N LEU A 38 -8.23 -2.78 0.31
CA LEU A 38 -8.63 -3.31 -0.99
C LEU A 38 -10.06 -3.87 -0.98
N LYS A 39 -10.44 -4.56 0.10
CA LYS A 39 -11.80 -5.05 0.30
C LYS A 39 -12.81 -3.90 0.43
N ARG A 40 -12.42 -2.78 1.06
CA ARG A 40 -13.24 -1.57 1.21
C ARG A 40 -13.42 -0.83 -0.12
N TYR A 41 -12.41 -0.87 -0.98
CA TYR A 41 -12.47 -0.34 -2.36
C TYR A 41 -13.18 -1.28 -3.35
N GLY A 42 -13.75 -2.40 -2.88
CA GLY A 42 -14.53 -3.32 -3.71
C GLY A 42 -13.69 -4.25 -4.59
N SER A 43 -12.38 -4.28 -4.39
CA SER A 43 -11.49 -5.21 -5.09
C SER A 43 -11.45 -6.54 -4.36
N ASN A 44 -11.97 -7.59 -4.99
CA ASN A 44 -11.95 -8.96 -4.44
C ASN A 44 -10.65 -9.69 -4.83
N LEU A 45 -9.51 -9.04 -4.56
CA LEU A 45 -8.18 -9.55 -4.87
C LEU A 45 -7.84 -10.73 -3.95
N LYS A 46 -7.13 -11.73 -4.50
CA LYS A 46 -6.69 -12.89 -3.71
C LYS A 46 -5.49 -12.51 -2.84
N GLU A 47 -5.33 -13.21 -1.71
CA GLU A 47 -4.19 -13.00 -0.81
C GLU A 47 -2.83 -13.08 -1.53
N SER A 48 -2.70 -13.96 -2.54
CA SER A 48 -1.51 -14.07 -3.37
C SER A 48 -1.22 -12.82 -4.19
N GLU A 49 -2.25 -12.14 -4.70
CA GLU A 49 -2.11 -10.90 -5.48
C GLU A 49 -1.79 -9.72 -4.57
N ILE A 50 -2.41 -9.68 -3.39
CA ILE A 50 -2.09 -8.69 -2.36
C ILE A 50 -0.63 -8.83 -1.91
N ARG A 51 -0.15 -10.07 -1.74
CA ARG A 51 1.26 -10.35 -1.42
C ARG A 51 2.19 -9.86 -2.52
N ALA A 52 1.85 -10.12 -3.79
CA ALA A 52 2.65 -9.71 -4.94
C ALA A 52 2.74 -8.18 -5.08
N LEU A 53 1.67 -7.45 -4.72
CA LEU A 53 1.69 -5.99 -4.66
C LEU A 53 2.56 -5.43 -3.54
N MET A 54 2.76 -6.20 -2.45
CA MET A 54 3.51 -5.79 -1.27
C MET A 54 5.01 -6.08 -1.39
N ASP A 55 5.39 -7.05 -2.22
CA ASP A 55 6.77 -7.52 -2.44
C ASP A 55 7.47 -6.81 -3.63
N ALA A 56 6.76 -5.90 -4.32
CA ALA A 56 7.21 -5.18 -5.51
C ALA A 56 7.88 -3.84 -5.17
#